data_AF-R6ZUZ3-F1
#
_entry.id   AF-R6ZUZ3-F1
#
_cell.length_a   1.000
_cell.length_b   1.000
_cell.length_c   1.000
_cell.angle_alpha   90.00
_cell.angle_beta   90.00
_cell.angle_gamma   90.00
#
_symmetry.space_group_name_H-M   'P 1'
#
loop_
_entity.id
_entity.type
_entity.pdbx_description
1 polymer ?
#
loop_
_entity_poly.entity_id
_entity_poly.type
_entity_poly.pdbx_seq_one_letter_code
_entity_poly.pdbx_strand_id
1 'polypeptide(L)'
;MAKKIPVRQCIGCGEMKNKKDMMRILRTPEEEIVLDLTGKKNGRGAYLCKQSECLKLARKNKGLERSFKMSIQSQVYDKLEEEFLKANE
;
A
#
# COMPACT_ATOMS: atom_id res chain seq x y z
N MET A 1 7.10 -12.71 -27.38
CA MET A 1 7.05 -13.30 -26.03
C MET A 1 6.18 -12.41 -25.14
N ALA A 2 5.08 -12.95 -24.57
CA ALA A 2 4.20 -12.16 -23.72
C ALA A 2 4.95 -11.71 -22.45
N LYS A 3 4.96 -10.41 -22.14
CA LYS A 3 5.53 -9.89 -20.89
C LYS A 3 4.74 -10.45 -19.71
N LYS A 4 5.38 -11.25 -18.85
CA LYS A 4 4.78 -11.70 -17.58
C LYS A 4 4.41 -10.48 -16.75
N ILE A 5 3.14 -10.33 -16.40
CA ILE A 5 2.68 -9.26 -15.52
C ILE A 5 3.07 -9.65 -14.09
N PRO A 6 3.86 -8.82 -13.39
CA PRO A 6 4.22 -9.13 -12.01
C PRO A 6 2.97 -9.09 -11.14
N VAL A 7 2.79 -10.14 -10.35
CA VAL A 7 1.80 -10.20 -9.27
C VAL A 7 2.41 -9.78 -7.94
N ARG A 8 1.58 -9.25 -7.06
CA ARG A 8 1.95 -8.83 -5.70
C ARG A 8 0.89 -9.30 -4.72
N GLN A 9 1.32 -9.59 -3.50
CA GLN A 9 0.42 -9.92 -2.42
C GLN A 9 -0.12 -8.66 -1.77
N CYS A 10 -1.43 -8.60 -1.57
CA CYS A 10 -2.07 -7.54 -0.80
C CYS A 10 -1.77 -7.74 0.70
N ILE A 11 -1.26 -6.72 1.37
CA ILE A 11 -0.99 -6.79 2.83
C ILE A 11 -2.27 -6.75 3.68
N GLY A 12 -3.40 -6.37 3.09
CA GLY A 12 -4.71 -6.35 3.74
C GLY A 12 -5.40 -7.71 3.69
N CYS A 13 -5.77 -8.17 2.48
CA CYS A 13 -6.51 -9.41 2.27
C CYS A 13 -5.62 -10.65 2.05
N GLY A 14 -4.32 -10.50 1.79
CA GLY A 14 -3.40 -11.63 1.54
C GLY A 14 -3.47 -12.23 0.13
N GLU A 15 -4.37 -11.76 -0.74
CA GLU A 15 -4.52 -12.27 -2.09
C GLU A 15 -3.43 -11.77 -3.05
N MET A 16 -3.08 -12.60 -4.04
CA MET A 16 -2.19 -12.23 -5.14
C MET A 16 -2.97 -11.52 -6.23
N LYS A 17 -2.57 -10.29 -6.59
CA LYS A 17 -3.19 -9.50 -7.66
C LYS A 17 -2.14 -8.92 -8.61
N ASN A 18 -2.58 -8.52 -9.80
CA ASN A 18 -1.71 -7.87 -10.77
C ASN A 18 -1.20 -6.55 -10.20
N LYS A 19 0.11 -6.28 -10.35
CA LYS A 19 0.73 -5.03 -9.86
C LYS A 19 -0.01 -3.76 -10.33
N LYS A 20 -0.59 -3.78 -11.53
CA LYS A 20 -1.31 -2.62 -12.12
C LYS A 20 -2.63 -2.28 -11.42
N ASP A 21 -3.22 -3.26 -10.75
CA ASP A 21 -4.54 -3.15 -10.12
C ASP A 21 -4.42 -2.86 -8.60
N MET A 22 -3.21 -2.50 -8.16
CA MET A 22 -2.89 -2.30 -6.75
C MET A 22 -2.34 -0.90 -6.52
N MET A 23 -2.59 -0.38 -5.33
CA MET A 23 -1.94 0.81 -4.82
C MET A 23 -0.66 0.43 -4.09
N ARG A 24 0.42 1.17 -4.34
CA ARG A 24 1.69 1.02 -3.61
C ARG A 24 1.73 2.06 -2.49
N ILE A 25 1.87 1.60 -1.26
CA ILE A 25 2.24 2.45 -0.13
C ILE A 25 3.76 2.37 0.01
N LEU A 26 4.41 3.51 0.17
CA LEU A 26 5.85 3.64 0.24
C LEU A 26 6.25 4.21 1.59
N ARG A 27 7.25 3.60 2.21
CA ARG A 27 8.05 4.24 3.24
C ARG A 27 9.29 4.88 2.62
N THR A 28 9.42 6.20 2.74
CA THR A 28 10.57 6.97 2.28
C THR A 28 11.79 6.76 3.17
N PRO A 29 13.00 7.16 2.73
CA PRO A 29 14.19 7.19 3.58
C PRO A 29 14.03 8.06 4.84
N GLU A 30 13.19 9.10 4.78
CA GLU A 30 12.86 10.00 5.88
C GLU A 30 11.81 9.41 6.84
N GLU A 31 11.51 8.11 6.71
CA GLU A 31 10.52 7.36 7.48
C GLU A 31 9.07 7.83 7.32
N GLU A 32 8.78 8.61 6.28
CA GLU A 32 7.42 9.01 5.94
C GLU A 32 6.68 7.92 5.16
N ILE A 33 5.39 7.79 5.40
CA ILE A 33 4.53 6.82 4.71
C ILE A 33 3.58 7.57 3.80
N VAL A 34 3.68 7.27 2.50
CA VAL A 34 2.94 7.98 1.45
C VAL A 34 2.35 7.01 0.44
N LEU A 35 1.25 7.41 -0.21
CA LEU A 35 0.75 6.72 -1.39
C LEU A 35 1.65 7.02 -2.60
N ASP A 36 2.15 5.96 -3.26
CA ASP A 36 2.94 6.06 -4.49
C ASP A 36 2.16 5.50 -5.68
N LEU A 37 1.42 6.38 -6.35
CA LEU A 37 0.73 6.07 -7.59
C LEU A 37 1.68 5.95 -8.79
N THR A 38 2.89 6.54 -8.71
CA THR A 38 3.84 6.57 -9.82
C THR A 38 4.64 5.27 -9.93
N GLY A 39 4.85 4.57 -8.81
CA GLY A 39 5.70 3.39 -8.72
C GLY A 39 7.19 3.68 -8.92
N LYS A 40 7.60 4.96 -8.97
CA LYS A 40 8.97 5.41 -9.27
C LYS A 40 9.71 5.93 -8.04
N LYS A 41 9.00 6.19 -6.94
CA LYS A 41 9.60 6.74 -5.72
C LYS A 41 10.45 5.68 -5.00
N ASN A 42 11.57 6.14 -4.44
CA ASN A 42 12.55 5.31 -3.73
C ASN A 42 12.09 5.00 -2.30
N GLY A 43 12.38 3.79 -1.83
CA GLY A 43 12.04 3.34 -0.49
C GLY A 43 11.35 1.97 -0.46
N ARG A 44 10.87 1.58 0.73
CA ARG A 44 10.26 0.27 0.96
C ARG A 44 8.79 0.32 0.56
N GLY A 45 8.39 -0.52 -0.40
CA GLY A 45 7.03 -0.56 -0.90
C GLY A 45 6.22 -1.72 -0.34
N ALA A 46 4.96 -1.47 -0.02
CA ALA A 46 3.94 -2.46 0.30
C ALA A 46 2.74 -2.26 -0.64
N TYR A 47 2.03 -3.33 -0.99
CA TYR A 47 0.94 -3.28 -1.95
C TYR A 47 -0.41 -3.56 -1.29
N LEU A 48 -1.41 -2.79 -1.68
CA LEU A 48 -2.82 -2.94 -1.28
C LEU A 48 -3.72 -2.97 -2.51
N CYS A 49 -4.85 -3.64 -2.40
CA CYS A 49 -5.92 -3.50 -3.38
C CYS A 49 -6.39 -2.04 -3.43
N LYS A 50 -6.95 -1.60 -4.55
CA LYS A 50 -7.56 -0.26 -4.66
C LYS A 50 -8.78 -0.04 -3.76
N GLN A 51 -9.25 -1.07 -3.08
CA GLN A 51 -10.41 -1.04 -2.19
C GLN A 51 -10.03 -0.53 -0.80
N SER A 52 -10.81 0.40 -0.25
CA SER A 52 -10.63 0.93 1.12
C SER A 52 -10.70 -0.16 2.19
N GLU A 53 -11.44 -1.24 1.95
CA GLU A 53 -11.51 -2.40 2.85
C GLU A 53 -10.13 -3.02 3.11
N CYS A 54 -9.27 -3.09 2.08
CA CYS A 54 -7.93 -3.65 2.24
C CYS A 54 -7.03 -2.76 3.12
N LEU A 55 -7.21 -1.44 3.07
CA LEU A 55 -6.52 -0.53 3.97
C LEU A 55 -7.00 -0.71 5.42
N LYS A 56 -8.31 -0.85 5.63
CA LYS A 56 -8.90 -1.12 6.96
C LYS A 56 -8.39 -2.44 7.54
N LEU A 57 -8.33 -3.50 6.72
CA LEU A 57 -7.75 -4.78 7.11
C LEU A 57 -6.26 -4.64 7.44
N ALA A 58 -5.50 -3.90 6.63
CA ALA A 58 -4.08 -3.64 6.89
C ALA A 58 -3.84 -2.88 8.20
N ARG A 59 -4.71 -1.92 8.54
CA ARG A 59 -4.70 -1.23 9.84
C ARG A 59 -4.97 -2.20 10.98
N LYS A 60 -5.99 -3.05 10.85
CA LYS A 60 -6.38 -4.03 11.88
C LYS A 60 -5.30 -5.09 12.12
N ASN A 61 -4.70 -5.61 11.06
CA ASN A 61 -3.72 -6.69 11.13
C ASN A 61 -2.27 -6.20 11.30
N LYS A 62 -2.06 -4.88 11.40
CA LYS A 62 -0.76 -4.20 11.45
C LYS A 62 0.15 -4.55 10.26
N GLY A 63 -0.45 -4.63 9.07
CA GLY A 63 0.19 -5.09 7.85
C GLY A 63 1.25 -4.12 7.35
N LEU A 64 1.02 -2.81 7.51
CA LEU A 64 2.02 -1.80 7.13
C LEU A 64 3.19 -1.78 8.10
N GLU A 65 2.95 -1.91 9.41
CA GLU A 65 3.99 -1.96 10.43
C GLU A 65 4.91 -3.15 10.21
N ARG A 66 4.35 -4.34 9.91
CA ARG A 66 5.14 -5.53 9.56
C ARG A 66 5.93 -5.31 8.26
N SER A 67 5.26 -4.73 7.26
CA SER A 67 5.86 -4.47 5.95
C SER A 67 6.94 -3.41 5.99
N PHE A 68 6.93 -2.49 6.95
CA PHE A 68 7.93 -1.44 7.07
C PHE A 68 8.90 -1.65 8.23
N LYS A 69 8.59 -2.56 9.17
CA LYS A 69 9.33 -2.78 10.42
C LYS A 69 9.37 -1.52 11.30
N MET A 70 8.25 -0.81 11.41
CA MET A 70 8.11 0.36 12.28
C MET A 70 6.68 0.46 12.82
N SER A 71 6.49 1.18 13.93
CA SER A 71 5.16 1.56 14.40
C SER A 71 4.59 2.68 13.52
N ILE A 72 3.28 2.63 13.27
CA ILE A 72 2.57 3.60 12.44
C ILE A 72 1.47 4.21 13.29
N GLN A 73 1.43 5.54 13.35
CA GLN A 73 0.42 6.26 14.10
C GLN A 73 -0.94 6.23 13.37
N SER A 74 -2.04 6.29 14.12
CA SER A 74 -3.40 6.31 13.56
C SER A 74 -3.60 7.43 12.54
N GLN A 75 -3.02 8.61 12.79
CA GLN A 75 -3.12 9.76 11.88
C GLN A 75 -2.58 9.47 10.48
N VAL A 76 -1.56 8.61 10.36
CA VAL A 76 -1.03 8.19 9.06
C VAL A 76 -2.05 7.33 8.31
N TYR A 77 -2.74 6.43 9.02
CA TYR A 77 -3.80 5.63 8.42
C TYR A 77 -4.97 6.49 7.95
N ASP A 78 -5.36 7.48 8.74
CA ASP A 78 -6.47 8.37 8.39
C ASP A 78 -6.12 9.18 7.11
N LYS A 79 -4.89 9.72 7.03
CA LYS A 79 -4.39 10.36 5.80
C LYS A 79 -4.38 9.42 4.59
N LEU A 80 -3.90 8.18 4.77
CA LEU A 80 -3.91 7.18 3.69
C LEU A 80 -5.32 6.84 3.22
N GLU A 81 -6.31 6.82 4.12
CA GLU A 81 -7.70 6.57 3.76
C GLU A 81 -8.27 7.69 2.90
N GLU A 82 -7.98 8.96 3.24
CA GLU A 82 -8.32 10.11 2.40
C GLU A 82 -7.64 10.06 1.02
N GLU A 83 -6.34 9.72 0.96
CA GLU A 83 -5.61 9.57 -0.30
C GLU A 83 -6.18 8.43 -1.16
N PHE A 84 -6.59 7.32 -0.55
CA PHE A 84 -7.24 6.21 -1.24
C PHE A 84 -8.60 6.61 -1.84
N LEU A 85 -9.38 7.42 -1.13
CA LEU A 85 -10.66 7.92 -1.67
C LEU A 85 -10.42 8.82 -2.88
N LYS A 86 -9.49 9.77 -2.77
CA LYS A 86 -9.12 10.68 -3.88
C LYS A 86 -8.53 9.96 -5.09
N ALA A 87 -7.80 8.87 -4.88
CA ALA A 87 -7.17 8.10 -5.96
C ALA A 87 -8.14 7.18 -6.72
N ASN A 88 -9.34 6.96 -6.18
CA ASN A 88 -10.40 6.13 -6.79
C ASN A 88 -11.52 6.97 -7.43
N GLU A 89 -11.46 8.29 -7.32
CA GLU A 89 -12.34 9.25 -8.01
C GLU A 89 -11.80 9.55 -9.42
#